data_AF-A0ABD1XJ08-F1
#
_entry.id   AF-A0ABD1XJ08-F1
#
_cell.length_a   1.000
_cell.length_b   1.000
_cell.length_c   1.000
_cell.angle_alpha   90.00
_cell.angle_beta   90.00
_cell.angle_gamma   90.00
#
_symmetry.space_group_name_H-M   'P 1'
#
loop_
_entity.id
_entity.type
_entity.pdbx_description
1 polymer ?
#
loop_
_entity_poly.entity_id
_entity_poly.type
_entity_poly.pdbx_seq_one_letter_code
_entity_poly.pdbx_strand_id
1 'polypeptide(L)'
;MTTEKKNSTAGSKLLMTKRKKISADKTTTNKKDKTLIEIDASDDEDGTSKERWIDSHVHSLISFRAEMDGEFEQQAGKQRMNTWLKLHRRMIVSCRGFNKTAEACKKKWQAEYKKYKIDKRHLQLSGNDRKITRKYYQIFYEAFQDRANVKKAIHSDASGSENPCPLEPDATS
;
A
#
# COMPACT_ATOMS: atom_id res chain seq x y z
N MET A 1 -77.34 -10.56 -3.17
CA MET A 1 -76.22 -11.48 -3.48
C MET A 1 -74.94 -10.84 -2.99
N THR A 2 -74.50 -11.19 -1.79
CA THR A 2 -73.21 -10.80 -1.22
C THR A 2 -72.77 -11.93 -0.31
N THR A 3 -71.57 -12.43 -0.59
CA THR A 3 -70.94 -13.61 -0.02
C THR A 3 -70.18 -13.26 1.26
N GLU A 4 -70.35 -14.04 2.33
CA GLU A 4 -69.31 -14.18 3.35
C GLU A 4 -69.45 -15.51 4.09
N LYS A 5 -68.46 -16.39 3.91
CA LYS A 5 -68.41 -17.73 4.51
C LYS A 5 -67.39 -17.69 5.65
N LYS A 6 -67.91 -17.79 6.88
CA LYS A 6 -67.15 -17.94 8.12
C LYS A 6 -66.60 -19.36 8.20
N ASN A 7 -65.32 -19.53 8.51
CA ASN A 7 -64.78 -20.77 9.07
C ASN A 7 -63.85 -20.42 10.24
N SER A 8 -64.22 -20.92 11.42
CA SER A 8 -63.45 -20.95 12.66
C SER A 8 -62.84 -22.35 12.80
N THR A 9 -61.59 -22.48 13.26
CA THR A 9 -61.13 -23.59 14.12
C THR A 9 -59.79 -23.21 14.75
N ALA A 10 -59.71 -23.44 16.07
CA ALA A 10 -58.62 -23.13 16.97
C ALA A 10 -57.41 -24.06 16.85
N GLY A 11 -56.23 -23.59 17.28
CA GLY A 11 -55.03 -24.40 17.41
C GLY A 11 -53.94 -23.73 18.24
N SER A 12 -53.96 -24.03 19.54
CA SER A 12 -52.82 -24.23 20.44
C SER A 12 -51.77 -23.13 20.66
N LYS A 13 -51.78 -22.59 21.89
CA LYS A 13 -50.68 -21.88 22.54
C LYS A 13 -49.52 -22.84 22.82
N LEU A 14 -48.28 -22.44 22.51
CA LEU A 14 -47.10 -22.88 23.26
C LEU A 14 -46.11 -21.71 23.38
N LEU A 15 -45.53 -21.64 24.56
CA LEU A 15 -44.83 -20.53 25.16
C LEU A 15 -43.36 -20.89 25.32
N MET A 16 -42.52 -19.84 25.28
CA MET A 16 -41.14 -19.75 25.79
C MET A 16 -40.03 -20.45 24.99
N THR A 17 -39.01 -19.69 24.58
CA THR A 17 -37.70 -19.63 25.28
C THR A 17 -36.64 -18.84 24.50
N LYS A 18 -36.33 -17.65 25.02
CA LYS A 18 -35.00 -17.10 25.32
C LYS A 18 -33.81 -17.60 24.46
N ARG A 19 -33.43 -16.82 23.42
CA ARG A 19 -32.10 -16.95 22.82
C ARG A 19 -31.02 -16.37 23.74
N LYS A 20 -30.10 -17.25 24.10
CA LYS A 20 -29.02 -17.11 25.08
C LYS A 20 -27.90 -16.24 24.52
N LYS A 21 -27.50 -15.23 25.31
CA LYS A 21 -26.20 -14.54 25.17
C LYS A 21 -25.09 -15.55 25.40
N ILE A 22 -24.06 -15.52 24.55
CA ILE A 22 -22.75 -16.10 24.85
C ILE A 22 -21.76 -14.95 24.97
N SER A 23 -21.00 -15.05 26.06
CA SER A 23 -20.00 -14.16 26.61
C SER A 23 -18.61 -14.65 26.20
N ALA A 24 -17.66 -13.73 25.99
CA ALA A 24 -16.20 -13.87 26.14
C ALA A 24 -15.53 -12.71 25.35
N ASP A 25 -14.55 -11.95 25.81
CA ASP A 25 -13.74 -12.03 27.02
C ASP A 25 -13.17 -10.63 27.33
N LYS A 26 -13.04 -10.31 28.61
CA LYS A 26 -12.27 -9.16 29.11
C LYS A 26 -10.85 -9.65 29.38
N THR A 27 -9.86 -9.17 28.62
CA THR A 27 -8.48 -9.13 29.11
C THR A 27 -8.08 -7.71 29.47
N THR A 28 -8.23 -7.40 30.75
CA THR A 28 -7.40 -6.44 31.47
C THR A 28 -6.03 -7.08 31.70
N THR A 29 -4.94 -6.44 31.27
CA THR A 29 -3.60 -6.71 31.81
C THR A 29 -2.88 -5.41 32.11
N ASN A 30 -2.05 -5.50 33.12
CA ASN A 30 -1.66 -4.50 34.09
C ASN A 30 -0.49 -3.61 33.62
N LYS A 31 -0.38 -2.51 34.34
CA LYS A 31 0.69 -1.50 34.40
C LYS A 31 2.03 -2.09 34.86
N LYS A 32 3.11 -1.38 34.50
CA LYS A 32 4.57 -1.53 34.79
C LYS A 32 5.29 -2.10 33.55
N ASP A 33 6.22 -1.41 32.90
CA ASP A 33 7.35 -0.72 33.50
C ASP A 33 7.80 0.57 32.80
N LYS A 34 8.56 1.27 33.62
CA LYS A 34 9.12 2.61 33.56
C LYS A 34 10.11 2.78 32.39
N THR A 35 9.91 3.88 31.69
CA THR A 35 10.83 4.59 30.79
C THR A 35 12.29 4.61 31.22
N LEU A 36 13.21 4.30 30.28
CA LEU A 36 14.27 5.21 29.83
C LEU A 36 14.92 4.66 28.55
N ILE A 37 14.63 5.25 27.39
CA ILE A 37 15.53 5.17 26.23
C ILE A 37 15.58 6.60 25.66
N GLU A 38 16.65 7.31 25.97
CA GLU A 38 17.06 8.50 25.24
C GLU A 38 17.30 8.11 23.79
N ILE A 39 16.59 8.78 22.88
CA ILE A 39 17.00 8.83 21.47
C ILE A 39 16.92 10.28 21.07
N ASP A 40 18.13 10.83 20.93
CA ASP A 40 18.49 12.13 20.40
C ASP A 40 17.57 12.52 19.22
N ALA A 41 16.82 13.59 19.43
CA ALA A 41 15.82 14.08 18.50
C ALA A 41 16.44 15.21 17.67
N SER A 42 17.02 14.86 16.53
CA SER A 42 17.25 15.84 15.48
C SER A 42 15.92 16.12 14.76
N ASP A 43 15.50 17.37 14.92
CA ASP A 43 14.35 18.10 14.38
C ASP A 43 14.05 17.82 12.90
N ASP A 44 12.77 17.69 12.56
CA ASP A 44 12.20 17.97 11.22
C ASP A 44 10.65 17.96 11.33
N GLU A 45 10.14 19.07 11.87
CA GLU A 45 8.82 19.71 11.82
C GLU A 45 7.71 19.08 10.95
N ASP A 46 6.61 18.70 11.64
CA ASP A 46 5.20 18.91 11.26
C ASP A 46 4.34 18.39 12.43
N GLY A 47 3.84 19.36 13.19
CA GLY A 47 3.18 19.21 14.47
C GLY A 47 1.76 18.64 14.43
N THR A 48 1.60 17.40 13.98
CA THR A 48 0.36 16.63 14.23
C THR A 48 0.70 15.19 14.60
N SER A 49 1.11 14.96 15.85
CA SER A 49 1.30 13.62 16.43
C SER A 49 1.90 12.61 15.44
N LYS A 50 2.91 13.07 14.68
CA LYS A 50 3.57 12.28 13.66
C LYS A 50 4.30 11.18 14.38
N GLU A 51 3.85 9.96 14.16
CA GLU A 51 4.53 8.80 14.70
C GLU A 51 5.99 8.86 14.28
N ARG A 52 6.91 9.12 15.22
CA ARG A 52 8.34 9.34 14.92
C ARG A 52 8.86 8.10 14.19
N TRP A 53 9.29 8.29 12.95
CA TRP A 53 9.93 7.23 12.17
C TRP A 53 11.43 7.40 12.33
N ILE A 54 12.10 6.36 12.81
CA ILE A 54 13.56 6.32 12.88
C ILE A 54 14.09 6.27 11.44
N ASP A 55 15.21 6.95 11.17
CA ASP A 55 15.81 7.00 9.84
C ASP A 55 16.06 5.61 9.24
N SER A 56 16.53 4.66 10.05
CA SER A 56 16.73 3.27 9.64
C SER A 56 15.43 2.58 9.20
N HIS A 57 14.30 2.92 9.82
CA HIS A 57 12.99 2.39 9.45
C HIS A 57 12.53 2.97 8.10
N VAL A 58 12.74 4.27 7.88
CA VAL A 58 12.40 4.91 6.59
C VAL A 58 13.29 4.37 5.48
N HIS A 59 14.58 4.19 5.74
CA HIS A 59 15.52 3.58 4.81
C HIS A 59 15.05 2.18 4.39
N SER A 60 14.80 1.30 5.36
CA SER A 60 14.32 -0.07 5.13
C SER A 60 12.98 -0.10 4.39
N LEU A 61 12.05 0.81 4.74
CA LEU A 61 10.76 0.95 4.08
C LEU A 61 10.92 1.26 2.58
N ILE A 62 11.83 2.16 2.22
CA ILE A 62 12.10 2.53 0.82
C ILE A 62 12.72 1.34 0.08
N SER A 63 13.73 0.69 0.67
CA SER A 63 14.41 -0.47 0.09
C SER A 63 13.46 -1.63 -0.17
N PHE A 64 12.66 -2.04 0.83
CA PHE A 64 11.68 -3.12 0.63
C PHE A 64 10.61 -2.76 -0.39
N ARG A 65 10.19 -1.49 -0.42
CA ARG A 65 9.22 -1.05 -1.42
C ARG A 65 9.81 -1.10 -2.83
N ALA A 66 11.09 -0.80 -3.01
CA ALA A 66 11.76 -0.89 -4.30
C ALA A 66 11.84 -2.33 -4.82
N GLU A 67 12.13 -3.29 -3.92
CA GLU A 67 12.19 -4.72 -4.22
C GLU A 67 10.83 -5.29 -4.66
N MET A 68 9.74 -4.91 -3.97
CA MET A 68 8.38 -5.40 -4.26
C MET A 68 7.63 -4.56 -5.30
N ASP A 69 8.25 -3.57 -5.95
CA ASP A 69 7.54 -2.63 -6.84
C ASP A 69 6.80 -3.32 -7.99
N GLY A 70 7.36 -4.41 -8.52
CA GLY A 70 6.70 -5.21 -9.54
C GLY A 70 5.34 -5.75 -9.08
N GLU A 71 5.24 -6.20 -7.83
CA GLU A 71 3.96 -6.66 -7.25
C GLU A 71 2.99 -5.49 -7.04
N PHE A 72 3.50 -4.30 -6.68
CA PHE A 72 2.67 -3.12 -6.44
C PHE A 72 2.07 -2.53 -7.73
N GLU A 73 2.77 -2.62 -8.85
CA GLU A 73 2.26 -2.18 -10.16
C GLU A 73 1.22 -3.18 -10.69
N GLN A 74 1.48 -4.49 -10.54
CA GLN A 74 0.57 -5.54 -11.02
C GLN A 74 -0.75 -5.62 -10.23
N GLN A 75 -0.74 -5.22 -8.95
CA GLN A 75 -1.91 -5.37 -8.08
C GLN A 75 -2.73 -4.10 -7.93
N ALA A 76 -4.04 -4.24 -8.15
CA ALA A 76 -5.04 -3.21 -7.93
C ALA A 76 -5.93 -3.51 -6.70
N GLY A 77 -6.55 -2.47 -6.15
CA GLY A 77 -7.56 -2.59 -5.09
C GLY A 77 -7.07 -3.33 -3.84
N LYS A 78 -7.84 -4.32 -3.40
CA LYS A 78 -7.58 -5.11 -2.18
C LYS A 78 -6.25 -5.87 -2.22
N GLN A 79 -5.81 -6.31 -3.41
CA GLN A 79 -4.55 -7.05 -3.55
C GLN A 79 -3.35 -6.17 -3.19
N ARG A 80 -3.38 -4.90 -3.58
CA ARG A 80 -2.32 -3.93 -3.24
C ARG A 80 -2.14 -3.78 -1.72
N MET A 81 -3.22 -3.83 -0.94
CA MET A 81 -3.18 -3.78 0.52
C MET A 81 -2.53 -5.04 1.11
N ASN A 82 -2.74 -6.21 0.50
CA ASN A 82 -2.03 -7.43 0.90
C ASN A 82 -0.52 -7.30 0.69
N THR A 83 -0.07 -6.67 -0.40
CA THR A 83 1.38 -6.42 -0.60
C THR A 83 1.93 -5.42 0.40
N TRP A 84 1.16 -4.41 0.83
CA TRP A 84 1.54 -3.58 1.97
C TRP A 84 1.66 -4.38 3.26
N LEU A 85 0.81 -5.39 3.47
CA LEU A 85 0.92 -6.30 4.62
C LEU A 85 2.17 -7.18 4.54
N LYS A 86 2.53 -7.69 3.35
CA LYS A 86 3.80 -8.41 3.15
C LYS A 86 5.00 -7.52 3.48
N LEU A 87 5.01 -6.28 2.97
CA LEU A 87 6.04 -5.30 3.29
C LEU A 87 6.12 -5.03 4.78
N HIS A 88 4.97 -4.84 5.42
CA HIS A 88 4.88 -4.61 6.85
C HIS A 88 5.48 -5.76 7.68
N ARG A 89 5.24 -7.01 7.28
CA ARG A 89 5.87 -8.18 7.93
C ARG A 89 7.39 -8.13 7.83
N ARG A 90 7.95 -7.76 6.67
CA ARG A 90 9.41 -7.57 6.51
C ARG A 90 9.95 -6.45 7.39
N MET A 91 9.19 -5.36 7.52
CA MET A 91 9.52 -4.24 8.42
C MET A 91 9.61 -4.71 9.88
N ILE A 92 8.63 -5.48 10.38
CA ILE A 92 8.65 -5.98 11.77
C ILE A 92 9.88 -6.86 12.04
N VAL A 93 10.25 -7.72 11.09
CA VAL A 93 11.40 -8.62 11.26
C VAL A 93 12.73 -7.88 11.20
N SER A 94 12.83 -6.87 10.32
CA SER A 94 14.10 -6.18 10.03
C SER A 94 14.34 -4.95 10.92
N CYS A 95 13.27 -4.30 11.39
CA CYS A 95 13.32 -3.10 12.20
C CYS A 95 12.94 -3.43 13.65
N ARG A 96 13.95 -3.46 14.53
CA ARG A 96 13.73 -3.70 15.96
C ARG A 96 12.84 -2.59 16.56
N GLY A 97 11.82 -2.98 17.33
CA GLY A 97 10.90 -2.03 17.96
C GLY A 97 9.90 -1.38 17.00
N PHE A 98 9.70 -1.96 15.80
CA PHE A 98 8.71 -1.46 14.85
C PHE A 98 7.28 -1.87 15.26
N ASN A 99 6.52 -0.90 15.78
CA ASN A 99 5.14 -1.11 16.27
C ASN A 99 4.07 -0.37 15.46
N LYS A 100 4.33 -0.11 14.17
CA LYS A 100 3.39 0.61 13.29
C LYS A 100 2.53 -0.38 12.52
N THR A 101 1.53 0.09 11.78
CA THR A 101 0.67 -0.77 10.93
C THR A 101 1.07 -0.73 9.46
N ALA A 102 0.55 -1.66 8.66
CA ALA A 102 0.72 -1.64 7.20
C ALA A 102 0.18 -0.34 6.57
N GLU A 103 -0.93 0.21 7.09
CA GLU A 103 -1.49 1.48 6.61
C GLU A 103 -0.55 2.66 6.96
N ALA A 104 0.10 2.62 8.12
CA ALA A 104 1.11 3.61 8.49
C ALA A 104 2.33 3.54 7.55
N CYS A 105 2.78 2.33 7.18
CA CYS A 105 3.85 2.14 6.19
C CYS A 105 3.50 2.78 4.85
N LYS A 106 2.29 2.51 4.35
CA LYS A 106 1.77 3.10 3.11
C LYS A 106 1.73 4.63 3.20
N LYS A 107 1.15 5.18 4.26
CA LYS A 107 1.03 6.63 4.45
C LYS A 107 2.41 7.30 4.50
N LYS A 108 3.36 6.74 5.25
CA LYS A 108 4.72 7.27 5.35
C LYS A 108 5.43 7.21 4.00
N TRP A 109 5.36 6.08 3.30
CA TRP A 109 5.96 5.94 1.97
C TRP A 109 5.38 6.96 0.98
N GLN A 110 4.06 7.14 0.96
CA GLN A 110 3.41 8.13 0.08
C GLN A 110 3.88 9.56 0.36
N ALA A 111 4.06 9.92 1.65
CA ALA A 111 4.55 11.23 2.04
C ALA A 111 6.00 11.46 1.56
N GLU A 112 6.90 10.50 1.78
CA GLU A 112 8.30 10.62 1.33
C GLU A 112 8.42 10.57 -0.20
N TYR A 113 7.68 9.67 -0.86
CA TYR A 113 7.68 9.57 -2.32
C TYR A 113 7.15 10.84 -2.99
N LYS A 114 6.16 11.52 -2.39
CA LYS A 114 5.70 12.83 -2.87
C LYS A 114 6.83 13.87 -2.86
N LYS A 115 7.61 13.94 -1.79
CA LYS A 115 8.77 14.85 -1.68
C LYS A 115 9.81 14.54 -2.76
N TYR A 116 10.15 13.27 -2.94
CA TYR A 116 11.07 12.82 -4.00
C TYR A 116 10.59 13.27 -5.39
N LYS A 117 9.32 13.08 -5.72
CA LYS A 117 8.78 13.51 -7.03
C LYS A 117 8.89 15.02 -7.25
N ILE A 118 8.64 15.82 -6.22
CA ILE A 118 8.78 17.27 -6.27
C ILE A 118 10.25 17.62 -6.55
N ASP A 119 11.18 17.08 -5.78
CA ASP A 119 12.61 17.36 -5.95
C ASP A 119 13.13 16.90 -7.32
N LYS A 120 12.73 15.71 -7.76
CA LYS A 120 13.08 15.17 -9.07
C LYS A 120 12.63 16.11 -10.19
N ARG A 121 11.42 16.68 -10.08
CA ARG A 121 10.92 17.67 -11.04
C ARG A 121 11.71 18.97 -10.98
N HIS A 122 12.02 19.49 -9.79
CA HIS A 122 12.81 20.71 -9.65
C HIS A 122 14.23 20.55 -10.21
N LEU A 123 14.86 19.39 -10.02
CA LEU A 123 16.19 19.11 -10.58
C LEU A 123 16.17 19.11 -12.12
N GLN A 124 15.15 18.48 -12.73
CA GLN A 124 14.98 18.46 -14.18
C GLN A 124 14.73 19.87 -14.76
N LEU A 125 13.98 20.72 -14.06
CA LEU A 125 13.69 22.08 -14.51
C LEU A 125 14.90 23.02 -14.37
N SER A 126 15.76 22.79 -13.38
CA SER A 126 16.92 23.64 -13.08
C SER A 126 18.18 23.25 -13.86
N GLY A 127 18.10 22.29 -14.80
CA GLY A 127 19.27 21.79 -15.52
C GLY A 127 20.30 21.10 -14.60
N ASN A 128 19.84 20.41 -13.56
CA ASN A 128 20.68 19.74 -12.55
C ASN A 128 21.56 20.64 -11.67
N ASP A 129 21.43 21.97 -11.77
CA ASP A 129 22.25 22.91 -10.98
C ASP A 129 21.87 22.96 -9.49
N ARG A 130 20.60 22.71 -9.17
CA ARG A 130 20.11 22.77 -7.78
C ARG A 130 20.52 21.54 -6.96
N LYS A 131 21.29 21.76 -5.89
CA LYS A 131 21.60 20.73 -4.88
C LYS A 131 20.34 20.31 -4.09
N ILE A 132 20.02 19.02 -4.12
CA ILE A 132 18.97 18.44 -3.26
C ILE A 132 19.59 17.97 -1.96
N THR A 133 19.14 18.53 -0.83
CA THR A 133 19.65 18.24 0.51
C THR A 133 18.78 17.29 1.32
N ARG A 134 17.68 16.77 0.75
CA ARG A 134 16.77 15.89 1.49
C ARG A 134 17.42 14.54 1.80
N LYS A 135 17.33 14.11 3.06
CA LYS A 135 17.94 12.90 3.63
C LYS A 135 17.75 11.63 2.79
N TYR A 136 16.54 11.37 2.29
CA TYR A 136 16.25 10.11 1.57
C TYR A 136 16.26 10.22 0.05
N TYR A 137 16.59 11.38 -0.52
CA TYR A 137 16.50 11.58 -1.97
C TYR A 137 17.38 10.59 -2.75
N GLN A 138 18.61 10.36 -2.30
CA GLN A 138 19.58 9.50 -2.98
C GLN A 138 19.05 8.06 -3.15
N ILE A 139 18.50 7.48 -2.08
CA ILE A 139 17.98 6.11 -2.10
C ILE A 139 16.75 6.02 -3.00
N PHE A 140 15.87 7.01 -2.99
CA PHE A 140 14.75 7.06 -3.93
C PHE A 140 15.21 7.25 -5.37
N TYR A 141 16.26 8.02 -5.60
CA TYR A 141 16.82 8.24 -6.92
C TYR A 141 17.34 6.93 -7.49
N GLU A 142 18.22 6.25 -6.76
CA GLU A 142 18.76 4.94 -7.15
C GLU A 142 17.67 3.88 -7.35
N ALA A 143 16.72 3.78 -6.41
CA ALA A 143 15.68 2.76 -6.48
C ALA A 143 14.62 2.97 -7.60
N PHE A 144 14.44 4.21 -8.09
CA PHE A 144 13.30 4.55 -8.97
C PHE A 144 13.67 5.38 -10.21
N GLN A 145 14.95 5.67 -10.47
CA GLN A 145 15.37 6.39 -11.68
C GLN A 145 15.28 5.51 -12.93
N ASP A 146 15.83 4.30 -12.90
CA ASP A 146 15.95 3.43 -14.08
C ASP A 146 14.59 3.05 -14.68
N ARG A 147 13.58 2.90 -13.81
CA ARG A 147 12.21 2.53 -14.22
C ARG A 147 11.49 3.62 -15.01
N ALA A 148 11.88 4.89 -14.87
CA ALA A 148 11.34 5.97 -15.69
C ALA A 148 11.89 5.94 -17.12
N ASN A 149 13.16 5.53 -17.29
CA ASN A 149 13.79 5.39 -18.59
C ASN A 149 13.33 4.12 -19.32
N VAL A 150 13.10 3.01 -18.63
CA VAL A 150 12.57 1.77 -19.23
C VAL A 150 11.15 1.98 -19.77
N LYS A 151 10.25 2.65 -19.05
CA LYS A 151 8.91 2.99 -19.56
C LYS A 151 8.98 3.89 -20.81
N LYS A 152 9.99 4.76 -20.92
CA LYS A 152 10.19 5.62 -22.10
C LYS A 152 10.70 4.85 -23.32
N ALA A 153 11.53 3.81 -23.11
CA ALA A 153 12.01 2.93 -24.18
C ALA A 153 10.92 1.97 -24.71
N ILE A 154 10.00 1.51 -23.86
CA ILE A 154 8.92 0.59 -24.27
C ILE A 154 7.86 1.31 -25.14
N HIS A 155 7.64 2.62 -24.94
CA HIS A 155 6.71 3.40 -25.76
C HIS A 155 7.28 3.89 -27.10
N SER A 156 8.58 3.75 -27.35
CA SER A 156 9.19 4.15 -28.63
C SER A 156 9.26 3.02 -29.67
N ASP A 157 8.88 1.79 -29.32
CA ASP A 157 9.00 0.60 -30.20
C ASP A 157 7.64 0.09 -30.72
N ALA A 158 6.56 0.87 -30.55
CA ALA A 158 5.22 0.55 -31.05
C ALA A 158 4.77 1.53 -32.14
N SER A 159 5.58 1.68 -33.19
CA SER A 159 5.16 2.27 -34.45
C SER A 159 5.94 1.65 -35.61
N GLY A 160 5.49 0.46 -36.00
CA GLY A 160 5.89 -0.25 -37.22
C GLY A 160 4.74 -1.16 -37.64
N SER A 161 3.71 -0.55 -38.23
CA SER A 161 2.59 -1.22 -38.86
C SER A 161 2.97 -1.59 -40.29
N GLU A 162 2.98 -2.86 -40.64
CA GLU A 162 2.45 -3.33 -41.93
C GLU A 162 2.31 -4.86 -41.97
N ASN A 163 1.05 -5.31 -42.08
CA ASN A 163 0.70 -6.60 -42.68
C ASN A 163 1.23 -6.63 -44.13
N PRO A 164 1.66 -7.80 -44.62
CA PRO A 164 0.86 -8.38 -45.69
C PRO A 164 0.76 -9.92 -45.63
N CYS A 165 -0.47 -10.43 -45.71
CA CYS A 165 -0.82 -11.58 -46.56
C CYS A 165 -1.68 -11.01 -47.71
N PRO A 166 -1.84 -11.64 -48.89
CA PRO A 166 -1.39 -12.96 -49.37
C PRO A 166 -0.76 -12.91 -50.80
N LEU A 167 -0.01 -13.94 -51.23
CA LEU A 167 0.10 -14.29 -52.66
C LEU A 167 0.34 -15.80 -52.84
N GLU A 168 -0.63 -16.45 -53.46
CA GLU A 168 -0.46 -17.74 -54.16
C GLU A 168 0.39 -17.55 -55.43
N PRO A 169 1.04 -18.63 -55.90
CA PRO A 169 1.21 -18.83 -57.33
C PRO A 169 0.48 -20.08 -57.83
N ASP A 170 -0.40 -19.86 -58.81
CA ASP A 170 -1.00 -20.84 -59.71
C ASP A 170 0.06 -21.45 -60.66
N ALA A 171 -0.12 -22.73 -60.99
CA ALA A 171 0.45 -23.53 -62.08
C ALA A 171 1.98 -23.67 -62.24
N THR A 172 2.48 -24.92 -62.14
CA THR A 172 2.88 -25.76 -63.31
C THR A 172 3.68 -26.97 -62.82
N SER A 173 3.09 -28.18 -62.90
CA SER A 173 3.61 -29.33 -63.67
C SER A 173 2.69 -30.54 -63.55
#